data_AF-A0A2N5FPV6-F1
#
_entry.id   AF-A0A2N5FPV6-F1
#
_cell.length_a   1.000
_cell.length_b   1.000
_cell.length_c   1.000
_cell.angle_alpha   90.00
_cell.angle_beta   90.00
_cell.angle_gamma   90.00
#
_symmetry.space_group_name_H-M   'P 1'
#
loop_
_entity.id
_entity.type
_entity.pdbx_description
1 polymer ?
#
loop_
_entity_poly.entity_id
_entity_poly.type
_entity_poly.pdbx_seq_one_letter_code
_entity_poly.pdbx_strand_id
1 'polypeptide(L)'
;MESSIISKENFEVHIDINQKQIHLYDQGNKNRNHHKLKKVMTDIAELRNINKNLYNWIYYGQGKAFAISQVIYTPMSSCDPRLYPLFRGRMFVAAPFRNL
;
A
#
# COMPACT_ATOMS: atom_id res chain seq x y z
N MET A 1 -18.42 4.11 0.50
CA MET A 1 -17.01 4.45 0.75
C MET A 1 -16.74 4.15 2.21
N GLU A 2 -16.03 3.07 2.51
CA GLU A 2 -15.77 2.67 3.90
C GLU A 2 -14.27 2.83 4.18
N SER A 3 -13.93 3.84 4.97
CA SER A 3 -12.60 4.00 5.58
C SER A 3 -12.67 3.42 6.98
N SER A 4 -11.78 2.52 7.34
CA SER A 4 -11.69 2.06 8.73
C SER A 4 -10.25 1.90 9.15
N ILE A 5 -9.93 2.56 10.26
CA ILE A 5 -8.62 2.63 10.89
C ILE A 5 -8.42 1.33 11.67
N ILE A 6 -7.35 0.57 11.38
CA ILE A 6 -6.92 -0.52 12.24
C ILE A 6 -5.52 -0.20 12.76
N SER A 7 -5.47 0.07 14.06
CA SER A 7 -4.24 0.26 14.83
C SER A 7 -3.72 -1.09 15.34
N LYS A 8 -2.65 -1.56 14.70
CA LYS A 8 -1.59 -2.29 15.40
C LYS A 8 -0.19 -1.79 15.02
N GLU A 9 -0.04 -1.16 13.85
CA GLU A 9 1.24 -0.65 13.39
C GLU A 9 1.18 0.71 12.65
N ASN A 10 0.19 1.57 12.96
CA ASN A 10 -0.01 2.91 12.37
C ASN A 10 -0.29 2.90 10.85
N PHE A 11 -1.11 1.95 10.39
CA PHE A 11 -1.56 1.89 9.01
C PHE A 11 -2.93 2.50 8.82
N GLU A 12 -3.04 3.42 7.87
CA GLU A 12 -4.32 3.81 7.29
C GLU A 12 -4.59 2.88 6.10
N VAL A 13 -5.75 2.22 6.11
CA VAL A 13 -6.14 1.21 5.12
C VAL A 13 -7.34 1.71 4.33
N HIS A 14 -7.20 1.77 3.00
CA HIS A 14 -8.29 2.08 2.09
C HIS A 14 -8.52 0.91 1.14
N ILE A 15 -9.77 0.46 1.01
CA ILE A 15 -10.14 -0.67 0.16
C ILE A 15 -11.03 -0.13 -0.96
N ASP A 16 -10.52 -0.15 -2.20
CA ASP A 16 -11.31 0.11 -3.40
C ASP A 16 -11.81 -1.23 -3.96
N ILE A 17 -13.06 -1.55 -3.65
CA ILE A 17 -13.73 -2.78 -4.08
C ILE A 17 -13.92 -2.79 -5.60
N ASN A 18 -14.21 -1.64 -6.21
CA ASN A 18 -14.50 -1.53 -7.64
C ASN A 18 -13.26 -1.81 -8.48
N GLN A 19 -12.11 -1.30 -8.05
CA GLN A 19 -10.83 -1.52 -8.72
C GLN A 19 -10.06 -2.75 -8.21
N LYS A 20 -10.58 -3.42 -7.18
CA LYS A 20 -9.91 -4.50 -6.45
C LYS A 20 -8.52 -4.09 -5.98
N GLN A 21 -8.42 -2.93 -5.33
CA GLN A 21 -7.18 -2.39 -4.81
C GLN A 21 -7.26 -2.18 -3.30
N ILE A 22 -6.15 -2.40 -2.61
CA ILE A 22 -6.01 -2.11 -1.18
C ILE A 22 -4.77 -1.23 -1.01
N HIS A 23 -4.99 -0.07 -0.40
CA HIS A 23 -3.98 0.93 -0.17
C HIS A 23 -3.62 0.95 1.31
N LEU A 24 -2.33 0.76 1.58
CA LEU A 24 -1.74 0.71 2.90
C LEU A 24 -0.84 1.92 3.08
N TYR A 25 -1.30 2.93 3.82
CA TYR A 25 -0.50 4.10 4.14
C TYR A 25 0.14 3.98 5.51
N ASP A 26 1.47 3.97 5.56
CA ASP A 26 2.25 3.94 6.80
C ASP A 26 2.39 5.35 7.36
N GLN A 27 1.58 5.67 8.38
CA GLN A 27 1.60 6.98 9.02
C GLN A 27 2.93 7.25 9.74
N GLY A 28 3.68 6.21 10.10
CA GLY A 28 5.03 6.33 10.64
C GLY A 28 6.10 6.60 9.58
N ASN A 29 5.74 6.59 8.29
CA ASN A 29 6.63 6.81 7.15
C ASN A 29 7.91 5.95 7.20
N LYS A 30 7.80 4.70 7.68
CA LYS A 30 8.94 3.82 7.95
C LYS A 30 9.43 3.13 6.68
N ASN A 31 10.71 2.75 6.63
CA ASN A 31 11.17 1.75 5.65
C ASN A 31 10.76 0.37 6.13
N ARG A 32 9.84 -0.30 5.42
CA ARG A 32 9.46 -1.67 5.75
C ARG A 32 9.95 -2.60 4.65
N ASN A 33 10.60 -3.68 5.07
CA ASN A 33 10.98 -4.74 4.15
C ASN A 33 9.75 -5.55 3.72
N HIS A 34 9.89 -6.29 2.61
CA HIS A 34 8.81 -7.09 2.04
C HIS A 34 8.21 -8.10 3.01
N HIS A 35 9.04 -8.74 3.85
CA HIS A 35 8.58 -9.72 4.84
C HIS A 35 7.60 -9.10 5.86
N LYS A 36 7.92 -7.91 6.40
CA LYS A 36 7.02 -7.19 7.31
C LYS A 36 5.71 -6.80 6.63
N LEU A 37 5.79 -6.29 5.38
CA LEU A 37 4.60 -5.90 4.63
C LEU A 37 3.70 -7.09 4.29
N LYS A 38 4.28 -8.24 3.95
CA LYS A 38 3.54 -9.49 3.73
C LYS A 38 2.78 -9.95 4.98
N LYS A 39 3.38 -9.79 6.16
CA LYS A 39 2.71 -10.04 7.44
C LYS A 39 1.53 -9.08 7.62
N VAL A 40 1.75 -7.78 7.47
CA VAL A 40 0.70 -6.75 7.56
C VAL A 40 -0.46 -7.02 6.58
N MET A 41 -0.17 -7.38 5.33
CA MET A 41 -1.19 -7.75 4.34
C MET A 41 -2.00 -8.98 4.79
N THR A 42 -1.34 -9.97 5.39
CA THR A 42 -2.01 -11.18 5.90
C THR A 42 -2.90 -10.83 7.08
N ASP A 43 -2.38 -10.07 8.05
CA ASP A 43 -3.13 -9.63 9.23
C ASP A 43 -4.37 -8.82 8.82
N ILE A 44 -4.23 -7.87 7.88
CA ILE A 44 -5.36 -7.07 7.36
C ILE A 44 -6.35 -7.96 6.62
N ALA A 45 -5.87 -8.90 5.82
CA ALA A 45 -6.74 -9.78 5.05
C ALA A 45 -7.59 -10.68 5.96
N GLU A 46 -6.99 -11.22 7.02
CA GLU A 46 -7.69 -12.00 8.05
C GLU A 46 -8.69 -11.12 8.81
N LEU A 47 -8.28 -9.93 9.26
CA LEU A 47 -9.15 -8.98 9.99
C LEU A 47 -10.35 -8.52 9.17
N ARG A 48 -10.21 -8.42 7.84
CA ARG A 48 -11.26 -7.98 6.94
C ARG A 48 -12.00 -9.11 6.24
N ASN A 49 -11.65 -10.36 6.54
CA ASN A 49 -12.18 -11.55 5.89
C ASN A 49 -12.13 -11.44 4.34
N ILE A 50 -11.00 -10.97 3.81
CA ILE A 50 -10.79 -10.82 2.36
C ILE A 50 -9.74 -11.82 1.88
N ASN A 51 -9.93 -12.34 0.67
CA ASN A 51 -8.89 -13.09 0.01
C ASN A 51 -7.83 -12.13 -0.54
N LYS A 52 -6.66 -12.09 0.11
CA LYS A 52 -5.54 -11.23 -0.27
C LYS A 52 -5.06 -11.41 -1.72
N ASN A 53 -5.34 -12.54 -2.37
CA ASN A 53 -4.97 -12.78 -3.76
C ASN A 53 -5.94 -12.15 -4.77
N LEU A 54 -7.12 -11.69 -4.34
CA LEU A 54 -8.11 -11.05 -5.21
C LEU A 54 -7.92 -9.54 -5.33
N TYR A 55 -7.00 -8.96 -4.57
CA TYR A 55 -6.75 -7.53 -4.51
C TYR A 55 -5.30 -7.20 -4.86
N ASN A 56 -5.11 -6.09 -5.56
CA ASN A 56 -3.80 -5.47 -5.75
C ASN A 56 -3.45 -4.65 -4.52
N TRP A 57 -2.33 -4.95 -3.87
CA TRP A 57 -1.92 -4.23 -2.66
C TRP A 57 -0.89 -3.16 -3.01
N ILE A 58 -1.14 -1.94 -2.54
CA ILE A 58 -0.28 -0.78 -2.78
C ILE A 58 0.09 -0.19 -1.43
N TYR A 59 1.39 -0.19 -1.13
CA TYR A 59 1.93 0.39 0.08
C TYR A 59 2.52 1.76 -0.18
N TYR A 60 2.28 2.68 0.75
CA TYR A 60 2.76 4.04 0.76
C TYR A 60 3.61 4.24 2.01
N GLY A 61 4.90 4.53 1.82
CA GLY A 61 5.85 4.71 2.90
C GLY A 61 7.16 5.30 2.40
N GLN A 62 7.85 6.04 3.27
CA GLN A 62 9.04 6.84 2.95
C GLN A 62 8.85 7.80 1.76
N GLY A 63 7.64 8.34 1.62
CA GLY A 63 7.28 9.17 0.48
C GLY A 63 7.28 8.44 -0.88
N LYS A 64 7.28 7.10 -0.90
CA LYS A 64 7.25 6.24 -2.08
C LYS A 64 6.01 5.34 -2.08
N ALA A 65 5.65 4.83 -3.26
CA ALA A 65 4.60 3.82 -3.43
C ALA A 65 5.20 2.52 -3.96
N PHE A 66 4.65 1.39 -3.52
CA PHE A 66 5.10 0.07 -3.92
C PHE A 66 3.91 -0.85 -4.16
N ALA A 67 3.94 -1.59 -5.27
CA ALA A 67 3.05 -2.71 -5.49
C ALA A 67 3.57 -3.91 -4.71
N ILE A 68 2.71 -4.55 -3.92
CA ILE A 68 3.08 -5.68 -3.09
C ILE A 68 2.24 -6.89 -3.47
N SER A 69 2.91 -8.03 -3.57
CA SER A 69 2.28 -9.35 -3.65
C SER A 69 2.95 -10.30 -2.68
N GLN A 70 2.52 -11.56 -2.69
CA GLN A 70 3.14 -12.65 -1.91
C GLN A 70 4.63 -12.85 -2.19
N VAL A 71 5.09 -12.44 -3.38
CA VAL A 71 6.40 -12.79 -3.94
C VAL A 71 7.19 -11.56 -4.38
N ILE A 72 6.50 -10.49 -4.77
CA ILE A 72 7.11 -9.31 -5.39
C ILE A 72 6.80 -8.06 -4.57
N TYR A 73 7.79 -7.19 -4.48
CA TYR A 73 7.72 -5.84 -3.95
C TYR A 73 8.37 -4.89 -4.95
N THR A 74 7.57 -4.12 -5.68
CA THR A 74 8.06 -3.30 -6.79
C THR A 74 7.72 -1.84 -6.57
N PRO A 75 8.70 -0.92 -6.67
CA PRO A 75 8.42 0.51 -6.63
C PRO A 75 7.48 0.90 -7.78
N MET A 76 6.52 1.78 -7.50
CA MET A 76 5.58 2.30 -8.50
C MET A 76 6.00 3.69 -8.96
N SER A 77 5.71 3.98 -10.22
CA SER A 77 5.87 5.33 -10.77
C SER A 77 4.92 6.31 -10.09
N SER A 78 5.37 7.55 -9.94
CA SER A 78 4.59 8.67 -9.41
C SER A 78 3.32 9.01 -10.18
N CYS A 79 3.30 8.62 -11.46
CA CYS A 79 2.19 8.83 -12.37
C CYS A 79 1.35 7.57 -12.60
N ASP A 80 1.61 6.48 -11.85
CA ASP A 80 0.82 5.27 -11.99
C ASP A 80 -0.65 5.56 -11.64
N PRO A 81 -1.60 5.26 -12.55
CA PRO A 81 -3.01 5.60 -12.35
C PRO A 81 -3.66 4.83 -11.21
N ARG A 82 -3.03 3.74 -10.73
CA ARG A 82 -3.52 2.96 -9.59
C ARG A 82 -3.17 3.59 -8.25
N LEU A 83 -2.44 4.71 -8.20
CA LEU A 83 -2.15 5.36 -6.93
C LEU A 83 -3.40 6.08 -6.39
N TYR A 84 -3.72 5.85 -5.11
CA TYR A 84 -4.85 6.51 -4.47
C TYR A 84 -4.58 8.01 -4.35
N PRO A 85 -5.45 8.89 -4.90
CA PRO A 85 -5.16 10.32 -5.00
C PRO A 85 -4.79 10.97 -3.66
N LEU A 86 -5.45 10.58 -2.57
CA LEU A 86 -5.19 11.12 -1.24
C LEU A 86 -3.79 10.79 -0.72
N PHE A 87 -3.31 9.57 -0.96
CA PHE A 87 -1.98 9.14 -0.51
C PHE A 87 -0.88 9.59 -1.46
N ARG A 88 -1.18 9.71 -2.76
CA ARG A 88 -0.30 10.28 -3.77
C ARG A 88 0.12 11.71 -3.41
N GLY A 89 -0.80 12.55 -2.93
CA GLY A 89 -0.50 13.91 -2.49
C GLY A 89 0.37 14.01 -1.22
N ARG A 90 0.54 12.90 -0.49
CA ARG A 90 1.34 12.82 0.75
C ARG A 90 2.74 12.24 0.53
N MET A 91 3.09 11.91 -0.72
CA MET A 91 4.39 11.34 -1.08
C MET A 91 5.41 12.44 -1.41
N PHE A 92 6.51 12.53 -0.64
CA PHE A 92 7.61 13.47 -0.90
C PHE A 92 8.43 13.12 -2.16
N VAL A 93 8.51 11.82 -2.50
CA VAL A 93 9.39 11.30 -3.54
C VAL A 93 8.64 10.27 -4.34
N ALA A 94 7.67 10.76 -5.09
CA ALA A 94 7.27 10.12 -6.32
C ALA A 94 8.40 10.37 -7.34
N ALA A 95 9.63 9.92 -7.04
CA ALA A 95 10.79 10.17 -7.87
C ALA A 95 10.54 9.55 -9.23
N PRO A 96 10.81 10.27 -10.34
CA PRO A 96 11.05 9.58 -11.60
C PRO A 96 12.16 8.55 -11.35
N PHE A 97 11.96 7.32 -11.81
CA PHE A 97 13.04 6.34 -11.87
C PHE A 97 14.25 7.04 -12.52
N ARG A 98 15.34 7.22 -11.77
CA ARG A 98 16.62 7.53 -12.40
C ARG A 98 16.99 6.25 -13.15
N ASN A 99 16.95 6.32 -14.48
CA ASN A 99 17.54 5.31 -15.36
C ASN A 99 18.95 5.04 -14.84
N LEU A 100 19.24 3.76 -14.55
CA LEU A 100 20.60 3.25 -14.49
C LEU A 100 21.21 3.30 -15.89
#